data_AF-A0A9P6M4E0-F1
#
_entry.id   AF-A0A9P6M4E0-F1
#
_cell.length_a   1.000
_cell.length_b   1.000
_cell.length_c   1.000
_cell.angle_alpha   90.00
_cell.angle_beta   90.00
_cell.angle_gamma   90.00
#
_symmetry.space_group_name_H-M   'P 1'
#
loop_
_entity.id
_entity.type
_entity.pdbx_description
1 polymer ?
#
loop_
_entity_poly.entity_id
_entity_poly.type
_entity_poly.pdbx_seq_one_letter_code
_entity_poly.pdbx_strand_id
1 'polypeptide(L)'
;MSTFSLDALPYVDKQIDEPGARTLVDKLIASEMKRMPKPRDPSTLFPDIELFKDNQLIQQELERVRKGKPMENALDMTRYQLEPPTSQSSSHPSDVASAETTITPSASEELPEGRATWIKALENANAQLEHQNQRILNLELVQKFGGNAWNVHNYQLEYDLSLLQKAVDEKKAEVIELNKLRKRDQLDVAESLQRLEAKWAEMISSTLQVEVASASLEAELEQLKAYEEQLSKEFGVPLAQPSQS
;
A
#
# COMPACT_ATOMS: atom_id res chain seq x y z
N MET A 1 30.02 -11.85 -5.22
CA MET A 1 28.64 -11.92 -5.73
C MET A 1 28.69 -11.41 -7.15
N SER A 2 28.42 -12.27 -8.16
CA SER A 2 28.31 -11.79 -9.54
C SER A 2 27.14 -10.81 -9.59
N THR A 3 27.42 -9.53 -9.80
CA THR A 3 26.40 -8.50 -9.91
C THR A 3 25.75 -8.69 -11.27
N PHE A 4 24.68 -9.46 -11.30
CA PHE A 4 23.83 -9.60 -12.47
C PHE A 4 23.23 -8.21 -12.76
N SER A 5 23.76 -7.52 -13.77
CA SER A 5 23.25 -6.22 -14.19
C SER A 5 22.03 -6.47 -15.06
N LEU A 6 20.85 -6.45 -14.44
CA LEU A 6 19.59 -6.38 -15.19
C LEU A 6 19.49 -5.00 -15.82
N ASP A 7 19.54 -4.95 -17.15
CA ASP A 7 19.37 -3.73 -17.92
C ASP A 7 18.04 -3.75 -18.65
N ALA A 8 17.26 -2.70 -18.49
CA ALA A 8 15.99 -2.45 -19.15
C ALA A 8 15.81 -0.93 -19.26
N LEU A 9 15.40 -0.43 -20.42
CA LEU A 9 15.36 1.01 -20.71
C LEU A 9 13.92 1.52 -20.86
N PRO A 10 13.14 1.70 -19.76
CA PRO A 10 11.74 2.14 -19.82
C PRO A 10 11.44 3.39 -20.66
N TYR A 11 12.38 4.34 -20.78
CA TYR A 11 12.18 5.56 -21.58
C TYR A 11 12.40 5.34 -23.09
N VAL A 12 13.05 4.23 -23.48
CA VAL A 12 13.43 3.88 -24.84
C VAL A 12 12.53 2.75 -25.36
N ASP A 13 12.33 1.70 -24.56
CA ASP A 13 11.60 0.47 -24.87
C ASP A 13 10.07 0.65 -24.78
N LYS A 14 9.51 1.50 -25.63
CA LYS A 14 8.06 1.80 -25.64
C LYS A 14 7.17 0.66 -26.16
N GLN A 15 7.77 -0.39 -26.72
CA GLN A 15 7.05 -1.54 -27.28
C GLN A 15 6.25 -2.32 -26.21
N ILE A 16 6.66 -2.23 -24.94
CA ILE A 16 5.93 -2.84 -23.81
C ILE A 16 4.57 -2.17 -23.57
N ASP A 17 4.43 -0.90 -23.97
CA ASP A 17 3.16 -0.15 -23.83
C ASP A 17 2.16 -0.47 -24.94
N GLU A 18 2.54 -1.26 -25.95
CA GLU A 18 1.62 -1.71 -26.98
C GLU A 18 0.54 -2.65 -26.39
N PRO A 19 -0.73 -2.51 -26.82
CA PRO A 19 -1.82 -3.29 -26.28
C PRO A 19 -1.60 -4.78 -26.59
N GLY A 20 -1.52 -5.60 -25.53
CA GLY A 20 -1.34 -7.05 -25.63
C GLY A 20 0.07 -7.54 -25.31
N ALA A 21 1.12 -6.71 -25.43
CA ALA A 21 2.49 -7.09 -25.13
C ALA A 21 2.65 -7.57 -23.68
N ARG A 22 2.14 -6.78 -22.71
CA ARG A 22 2.13 -7.14 -21.28
C ARG A 22 1.43 -8.47 -21.02
N THR A 23 0.28 -8.70 -21.66
CA THR A 23 -0.48 -9.94 -21.45
C THR A 23 0.26 -11.18 -21.96
N LEU A 24 1.06 -11.04 -23.02
CA LEU A 24 1.89 -12.12 -23.54
C LEU A 24 3.03 -12.41 -22.58
N VAL A 25 3.74 -11.36 -22.12
CA VAL A 25 4.81 -11.47 -21.13
C VAL A 25 4.29 -12.11 -19.84
N ASP A 26 3.13 -11.68 -19.33
CA ASP A 26 2.50 -12.26 -18.14
C ASP A 26 2.17 -13.75 -18.31
N LYS A 27 1.73 -14.17 -19.49
CA LYS A 27 1.50 -15.59 -19.80
C LYS A 27 2.79 -16.40 -19.76
N LEU A 28 3.88 -15.87 -20.32
CA LEU A 28 5.20 -16.51 -20.30
C LEU A 28 5.73 -16.60 -18.86
N ILE A 29 5.64 -15.51 -18.08
CA ILE A 29 6.00 -15.49 -16.66
C ILE A 29 5.18 -16.54 -15.90
N ALA A 30 3.86 -16.59 -16.09
CA ALA A 30 3.01 -17.59 -15.44
C ALA A 30 3.36 -19.03 -15.84
N SER A 31 3.78 -19.27 -17.09
CA SER A 31 4.24 -20.58 -17.53
C SER A 31 5.54 -21.01 -16.83
N GLU A 32 6.44 -20.07 -16.57
CA GLU A 32 7.71 -20.33 -15.89
C GLU A 32 7.50 -20.45 -14.37
N MET A 33 6.65 -19.62 -13.78
CA MET A 33 6.24 -19.73 -12.38
C MET A 33 5.58 -21.07 -12.04
N LYS A 34 4.92 -21.74 -13.01
CA LYS A 34 4.40 -23.10 -12.82
C LYS A 34 5.50 -24.17 -12.76
N ARG A 35 6.63 -23.92 -13.41
CA ARG A 35 7.79 -24.83 -13.45
C ARG A 35 8.70 -24.62 -12.24
N MET A 36 8.75 -23.40 -11.73
CA MET A 36 9.54 -23.03 -10.57
C MET A 36 8.83 -23.39 -9.24
N PRO A 37 9.59 -23.66 -8.16
CA PRO A 37 9.01 -23.74 -6.83
C PRO A 37 8.34 -22.42 -6.47
N LYS A 38 7.27 -22.48 -5.66
CA LYS A 38 6.53 -21.29 -5.25
C LYS A 38 7.49 -20.25 -4.66
N PRO A 39 7.39 -18.97 -5.08
CA PRO A 39 8.18 -17.90 -4.49
C PRO A 39 7.98 -17.86 -2.97
N ARG A 40 9.02 -17.42 -2.25
CA ARG A 40 8.92 -17.17 -0.81
C ARG A 40 7.79 -16.17 -0.55
N ASP A 41 6.90 -16.48 0.40
CA ASP A 41 5.79 -15.60 0.72
C ASP A 41 6.30 -14.22 1.16
N PRO A 42 5.82 -13.12 0.54
CA PRO A 42 6.32 -11.78 0.82
C PRO A 42 6.03 -11.33 2.26
N SER A 43 5.05 -11.94 2.92
CA SER A 43 4.79 -11.74 4.35
C SER A 43 5.94 -12.20 5.25
N THR A 44 6.77 -13.15 4.80
CA THR A 44 7.96 -13.60 5.56
C THR A 44 9.18 -12.71 5.38
N LEU A 45 9.08 -11.64 4.58
CA LEU A 45 10.16 -10.66 4.38
C LEU A 45 10.24 -9.67 5.53
N PHE A 46 9.11 -9.42 6.21
CA PHE A 46 9.04 -8.52 7.34
C PHE A 46 8.85 -9.34 8.62
N PRO A 47 9.56 -9.01 9.70
CA PRO A 47 9.31 -9.65 10.99
C PRO A 47 7.90 -9.27 11.46
N ASP A 48 7.19 -10.22 12.09
CA ASP A 48 5.91 -9.93 12.72
C ASP A 48 6.12 -8.90 13.84
N ILE A 49 5.49 -7.74 13.69
CA ILE A 49 5.53 -6.67 14.68
C ILE A 49 4.47 -6.97 15.74
N GLU A 50 4.93 -7.41 16.91
CA GLU A 50 4.11 -7.49 18.11
C GLU A 50 3.75 -6.07 18.59
N LEU A 51 2.51 -5.65 18.32
CA LEU A 51 1.99 -4.36 18.77
C LEU A 51 1.75 -4.35 20.29
N PHE A 52 2.02 -3.21 20.92
CA PHE A 52 1.69 -2.91 22.33
C PHE A 52 2.32 -3.85 23.38
N LYS A 53 3.58 -4.29 23.19
CA LYS A 53 4.32 -5.15 24.15
C LYS A 53 4.25 -4.66 25.60
N ASP A 54 4.28 -3.35 25.79
CA ASP A 54 4.36 -2.74 27.11
C ASP A 54 3.01 -2.66 27.83
N ASN A 55 1.88 -2.82 27.11
CA ASN A 55 0.54 -2.62 27.69
C ASN A 55 -0.39 -3.81 27.46
N GLN A 56 -0.47 -4.66 28.48
CA GLN A 56 -1.29 -5.87 28.48
C GLN A 56 -2.79 -5.59 28.27
N LEU A 57 -3.31 -4.46 28.77
CA LEU A 57 -4.72 -4.11 28.59
C LEU A 57 -5.05 -3.86 27.12
N ILE A 58 -4.18 -3.12 26.42
CA ILE A 58 -4.38 -2.82 25.00
C ILE A 58 -4.21 -4.08 24.14
N GLN A 59 -3.30 -4.99 24.52
CA GLN A 59 -3.16 -6.27 23.85
C GLN A 59 -4.43 -7.12 23.96
N GLN A 60 -5.03 -7.20 25.15
CA GLN A 60 -6.28 -7.94 25.36
C GLN A 60 -7.44 -7.33 24.56
N GLU A 61 -7.51 -5.99 24.49
CA GLU A 61 -8.49 -5.29 23.66
C GLU A 61 -8.26 -5.51 22.17
N LEU A 62 -7.00 -5.47 21.71
CA LEU A 62 -6.63 -5.78 20.33
C LEU A 62 -7.02 -7.22 19.97
N GLU A 63 -6.79 -8.17 20.87
CA GLU A 63 -7.23 -9.55 20.68
C GLU A 63 -8.75 -9.68 20.66
N ARG A 64 -9.47 -8.96 21.52
CA ARG A 64 -10.94 -8.93 21.56
C ARG A 64 -11.49 -8.40 20.23
N VAL A 65 -10.95 -7.28 19.75
CA VAL A 65 -11.32 -6.66 18.48
C VAL A 65 -10.95 -7.58 17.30
N ARG A 66 -9.77 -8.20 17.33
CA ARG A 66 -9.35 -9.21 16.33
C ARG A 66 -10.30 -10.40 16.28
N LYS A 67 -10.87 -10.78 17.42
CA LYS A 67 -11.89 -11.83 17.57
C LYS A 67 -13.33 -11.32 17.28
N GLY A 68 -13.50 -10.04 16.97
CA GLY A 68 -14.79 -9.43 16.64
C GLY A 68 -15.80 -9.37 17.79
N LYS A 69 -15.36 -9.55 19.04
CA LYS A 69 -16.27 -9.51 20.20
C LYS A 69 -16.65 -8.05 20.51
N PRO A 70 -17.94 -7.70 20.70
CA PRO A 70 -18.32 -6.37 21.16
C PRO A 70 -17.79 -6.07 22.56
N MET A 71 -17.70 -4.80 22.96
CA MET A 71 -17.34 -4.43 24.34
C MET A 71 -18.46 -4.87 25.29
N GLU A 72 -18.12 -5.66 26.32
CA GLU A 72 -19.11 -6.21 27.27
C GLU A 72 -19.70 -5.11 28.18
N ASN A 73 -18.90 -4.10 28.52
CA ASN A 73 -19.31 -2.97 29.35
C ASN A 73 -19.19 -1.68 28.53
N ALA A 74 -20.14 -1.45 27.63
CA ALA A 74 -20.32 -0.09 27.09
C ALA A 74 -20.49 0.87 28.28
N LEU A 75 -19.87 2.06 28.18
CA LEU A 75 -19.87 3.09 29.22
C LEU A 75 -21.23 3.16 29.92
N ASP A 76 -21.26 2.81 31.20
CA ASP A 76 -22.48 2.74 31.98
C ASP A 76 -22.98 4.16 32.29
N MET A 77 -23.98 4.59 31.52
CA MET A 77 -24.61 5.91 31.68
C MET A 77 -25.71 5.90 32.75
N THR A 78 -26.06 4.75 33.30
CA THR A 78 -27.07 4.62 34.37
C THR A 78 -26.55 5.17 35.70
N ARG A 79 -25.22 5.14 35.92
CA ARG A 79 -24.56 5.74 37.09
C ARG A 79 -24.86 7.24 37.26
N TYR A 80 -25.15 7.95 36.16
CA TYR A 80 -25.46 9.38 36.15
C TYR A 80 -26.96 9.65 36.05
N GLN A 81 -27.80 8.62 36.03
CA GLN A 81 -29.25 8.76 36.06
C GLN A 81 -29.73 8.76 37.50
N LEU A 82 -30.61 9.70 37.82
CA LEU A 82 -31.20 9.85 39.14
C LEU A 82 -32.49 9.01 39.16
N GLU A 83 -32.40 7.72 39.47
CA GLU A 83 -33.61 6.94 39.70
C GLU A 83 -34.22 7.32 41.06
N PRO A 84 -35.51 7.68 41.12
CA PRO A 84 -36.16 7.95 42.38
C PRO A 84 -36.17 6.67 43.22
N PRO A 85 -35.95 6.76 44.54
CA PRO A 85 -36.03 5.59 45.41
C PRO A 85 -37.41 4.95 45.24
N THR A 86 -37.42 3.68 44.82
CA THR A 86 -38.64 2.90 44.62
C THR A 86 -39.30 2.65 45.97
N SER A 87 -40.03 3.66 46.45
CA SER A 87 -41.08 3.45 47.44
C SER A 87 -42.19 2.73 46.70
N GLN A 88 -42.68 1.60 47.19
CA GLN A 88 -43.91 1.01 46.66
C GLN A 88 -45.05 2.02 46.86
N SER A 89 -45.29 2.86 45.86
CA SER A 89 -46.51 3.64 45.70
C SER A 89 -46.80 3.82 44.21
N SER A 90 -46.85 2.71 43.48
CA SER A 90 -47.48 2.63 42.17
C SER A 90 -48.68 1.69 42.24
N SER A 91 -49.72 2.13 42.95
CA SER A 91 -51.08 1.73 42.64
C SER A 91 -51.97 2.96 42.73
N HIS A 92 -52.37 3.48 41.58
CA HIS A 92 -53.63 4.21 41.46
C HIS A 92 -54.76 3.23 41.81
N PRO A 93 -55.69 3.61 42.70
CA PRO A 93 -57.09 3.28 42.46
C PRO A 93 -57.86 4.60 42.33
N SER A 94 -58.43 4.82 41.14
CA SER A 94 -59.65 5.59 41.07
C SER A 94 -60.72 4.71 41.71
N ASP A 95 -61.18 5.07 42.90
CA ASP A 95 -62.60 5.11 43.24
C ASP A 95 -62.79 5.65 44.66
N VAL A 96 -63.83 6.48 44.77
CA VAL A 96 -64.28 7.23 45.93
C VAL A 96 -64.78 6.32 47.06
N ALA A 97 -64.41 6.64 48.32
CA ALA A 97 -65.31 6.87 49.45
C ALA A 97 -64.71 6.46 50.82
N SER A 98 -64.70 7.44 51.72
CA SER A 98 -65.00 7.33 53.16
C SER A 98 -63.98 6.73 54.13
N ALA A 99 -63.99 7.39 55.30
CA ALA A 99 -63.49 6.98 56.61
C ALA A 99 -62.04 7.37 56.97
N GLU A 100 -61.99 8.34 57.88
CA GLU A 100 -60.89 8.72 58.77
C GLU A 100 -60.08 7.51 59.27
N THR A 101 -58.76 7.60 59.17
CA THR A 101 -57.87 7.15 60.25
C THR A 101 -56.57 7.95 60.13
N THR A 102 -56.32 8.80 61.12
CA THR A 102 -55.01 9.37 61.41
C THR A 102 -54.05 8.22 61.73
N ILE A 103 -53.18 7.86 60.78
CA ILE A 103 -52.00 7.05 61.05
C ILE A 103 -50.81 7.91 60.66
N THR A 104 -50.17 8.50 61.67
CA THR A 104 -48.78 8.91 61.56
C THR A 104 -47.97 7.68 61.19
N PRO A 105 -47.28 7.62 60.03
CA PRO A 105 -46.44 6.47 59.73
C PRO A 105 -45.25 6.53 60.68
N SER A 106 -45.31 5.71 61.73
CA SER A 106 -44.21 5.48 62.66
C SER A 106 -43.09 4.78 61.91
N ALA A 107 -41.96 5.47 61.81
CA ALA A 107 -40.75 5.08 61.08
C ALA A 107 -39.96 3.95 61.77
N SER A 108 -40.57 2.79 62.06
CA SER A 108 -39.88 1.75 62.84
C SER A 108 -40.01 0.30 62.39
N GLU A 109 -40.72 -0.05 61.31
CA GLU A 109 -40.84 -1.47 60.97
C GLU A 109 -41.00 -1.78 59.46
N GLU A 110 -40.09 -1.29 58.61
CA GLU A 110 -39.86 -1.86 57.27
C GLU A 110 -38.35 -2.03 56.99
N LEU A 111 -37.97 -3.30 56.86
CA LEU A 111 -36.72 -3.95 56.41
C LEU A 111 -35.41 -3.12 56.23
N PRO A 112 -34.24 -3.66 56.66
CA PRO A 112 -32.90 -3.11 56.35
C PRO A 112 -32.65 -2.77 54.87
N GLU A 113 -33.37 -3.45 53.97
CA GLU A 113 -33.31 -3.26 52.52
C GLU A 113 -33.83 -1.89 52.08
N GLY A 114 -34.90 -1.37 52.70
CA GLY A 114 -35.41 -0.03 52.38
C GLY A 114 -34.43 1.06 52.78
N ARG A 115 -33.86 0.99 54.00
CA ARG A 115 -32.83 1.95 54.44
C ARG A 115 -31.60 1.93 53.52
N ALA A 116 -31.19 0.76 53.04
CA ALA A 116 -30.04 0.62 52.15
C ALA A 116 -30.28 1.24 50.77
N THR A 117 -31.49 1.18 50.20
CA THR A 117 -31.80 1.81 48.91
C THR A 117 -31.83 3.33 49.01
N TRP A 118 -32.35 3.90 50.10
CA TRP A 118 -32.31 5.35 50.35
C TRP A 118 -30.89 5.88 50.53
N ILE A 119 -30.01 5.14 51.23
CA ILE A 119 -28.60 5.52 51.36
C ILE A 119 -27.91 5.52 50.00
N LYS A 120 -28.11 4.49 49.18
CA LYS A 120 -27.57 4.43 47.81
C LYS A 120 -28.07 5.57 46.93
N ALA A 121 -29.35 5.93 47.04
CA ALA A 121 -29.92 7.06 46.31
C ALA A 121 -29.31 8.40 46.76
N LEU A 122 -29.08 8.57 48.07
CA LEU A 122 -28.41 9.76 48.63
C LEU A 122 -26.95 9.85 48.18
N GLU A 123 -26.22 8.74 48.18
CA GLU A 123 -24.84 8.66 47.68
C GLU A 123 -24.77 9.01 46.19
N ASN A 124 -25.70 8.51 45.37
CA ASN A 124 -25.82 8.86 43.96
C ASN A 124 -26.12 10.36 43.77
N ALA A 125 -27.06 10.93 44.54
CA ALA A 125 -27.39 12.35 44.48
C ALA A 125 -26.20 13.25 44.85
N ASN A 126 -25.44 12.88 45.90
CA ASN A 126 -24.23 13.59 46.29
C ASN A 126 -23.14 13.51 45.20
N ALA A 127 -22.92 12.33 44.63
CA ALA A 127 -21.97 12.16 43.53
C ALA A 127 -22.36 13.02 42.31
N GLN A 128 -23.66 13.10 41.99
CA GLN A 128 -24.15 13.93 40.89
C GLN A 128 -24.00 15.43 41.17
N LEU A 129 -24.26 15.88 42.40
CA LEU A 129 -24.04 17.27 42.79
C LEU A 129 -22.57 17.67 42.57
N GLU A 130 -21.63 16.83 43.00
CA GLU A 130 -20.20 17.06 42.78
C GLU A 130 -19.84 17.05 41.29
N HIS A 131 -20.39 16.14 40.49
CA HIS A 131 -20.20 16.14 39.04
C HIS A 131 -20.75 17.41 38.37
N GLN A 132 -21.92 17.93 38.78
CA GLN A 132 -22.44 19.19 38.27
C GLN A 132 -21.55 20.36 38.68
N ASN A 133 -21.05 20.38 39.92
CA ASN A 133 -20.12 21.41 40.39
C ASN A 133 -18.83 21.41 39.56
N GLN A 134 -18.23 20.23 39.34
CA GLN A 134 -17.06 20.08 38.45
C GLN A 134 -17.38 20.50 37.01
N ARG A 135 -18.57 20.16 36.50
CA ARG A 135 -19.00 20.55 35.15
C ARG A 135 -19.10 22.07 35.03
N ILE A 136 -19.64 22.77 36.03
CA ILE A 136 -19.71 24.23 36.05
C ILE A 136 -18.30 24.82 36.01
N LEU A 137 -17.39 24.36 36.88
CA LEU A 137 -15.99 24.81 36.89
C LEU A 137 -15.28 24.57 35.55
N ASN A 138 -15.46 23.40 34.96
CA ASN A 138 -14.89 23.07 33.65
C ASN A 138 -15.48 23.95 32.53
N LEU A 139 -16.79 24.20 32.56
CA LEU A 139 -17.45 25.10 31.61
C LEU A 139 -16.96 26.53 31.76
N GLU A 140 -16.75 27.02 32.97
CA GLU A 140 -16.15 28.33 33.21
C GLU A 140 -14.73 28.43 32.64
N LEU A 141 -13.94 27.36 32.78
CA LEU A 141 -12.58 27.30 32.22
C LEU A 141 -12.62 27.31 30.68
N VAL A 142 -13.47 26.49 30.07
CA VAL A 142 -13.64 26.43 28.61
C VAL A 142 -14.21 27.73 28.06
N GLN A 143 -15.13 28.38 28.77
CA GLN A 143 -15.68 29.66 28.37
C GLN A 143 -14.61 30.77 28.37
N LYS A 144 -13.67 30.74 29.34
CA LYS A 144 -12.58 31.72 29.44
C LYS A 144 -11.44 31.46 28.45
N PHE A 145 -11.03 30.20 28.28
CA PHE A 145 -9.79 29.85 27.57
C PHE A 145 -9.98 28.99 26.33
N GLY A 146 -11.13 28.35 26.15
CA GLY A 146 -11.38 27.38 25.08
C GLY A 146 -11.22 27.97 23.68
N GLY A 147 -11.73 29.19 23.45
CA GLY A 147 -11.57 29.87 22.16
C GLY A 147 -10.10 30.13 21.81
N ASN A 148 -9.32 30.65 22.77
CA ASN A 148 -7.90 30.93 22.57
C ASN A 148 -7.08 29.63 22.40
N ALA A 149 -7.38 28.60 23.20
CA ALA A 149 -6.70 27.31 23.09
C ALA A 149 -6.96 26.64 21.73
N TRP A 150 -8.19 26.72 21.23
CA TRP A 150 -8.55 26.16 19.91
C TRP A 150 -7.87 26.92 18.77
N ASN A 151 -7.79 28.24 18.86
CA ASN A 151 -7.05 29.04 17.88
C ASN A 151 -5.56 28.67 17.83
N VAL A 152 -4.90 28.54 18.98
CA VAL A 152 -3.50 28.10 19.07
C VAL A 152 -3.32 26.70 18.49
N HIS A 153 -4.23 25.78 18.81
CA HIS A 153 -4.21 24.44 18.23
C HIS A 153 -4.36 24.47 16.71
N ASN A 154 -5.26 25.30 16.17
CA ASN A 154 -5.41 25.46 14.73
C ASN A 154 -4.13 26.02 14.08
N TYR A 155 -3.50 27.05 14.69
CA TYR A 155 -2.21 27.56 14.20
C TYR A 155 -1.11 26.48 14.18
N GLN A 156 -1.05 25.63 15.20
CA GLN A 156 -0.10 24.51 15.23
C GLN A 156 -0.39 23.51 14.10
N LEU A 157 -1.66 23.16 13.89
CA LEU A 157 -2.05 22.26 12.79
C LEU A 157 -1.74 22.84 11.41
N GLU A 158 -1.99 24.14 11.20
CA GLU A 158 -1.64 24.83 9.97
C GLU A 158 -0.12 24.84 9.73
N TYR A 159 0.66 25.04 10.79
CA TYR A 159 2.12 24.94 10.73
C TYR A 159 2.58 23.52 10.36
N ASP A 160 2.06 22.50 11.04
CA ASP A 160 2.41 21.10 10.79
C ASP A 160 2.04 20.69 9.36
N LEU A 161 0.88 21.14 8.87
CA LEU A 161 0.46 20.96 7.48
C LEU A 161 1.47 21.59 6.52
N SER A 162 1.88 22.84 6.76
CA SER A 162 2.87 23.53 5.92
C SER A 162 4.21 22.81 5.87
N LEU A 163 4.64 22.24 7.01
CA LEU A 163 5.89 21.48 7.13
C LEU A 163 5.82 20.17 6.35
N LEU A 164 4.73 19.41 6.52
CA LEU A 164 4.50 18.15 5.80
C LEU A 164 4.38 18.38 4.30
N GLN A 165 3.69 19.44 3.88
CA GLN A 165 3.58 19.82 2.47
C GLN A 165 4.96 20.10 1.87
N LYS A 166 5.81 20.87 2.57
CA LYS A 166 7.18 21.13 2.13
C LYS A 166 8.01 19.85 1.99
N ALA A 167 7.90 18.93 2.94
CA ALA A 167 8.60 17.65 2.88
C ALA A 167 8.14 16.80 1.68
N VAL A 168 6.84 16.80 1.38
CA VAL A 168 6.29 16.12 0.19
C VAL A 168 6.83 16.75 -1.09
N ASP A 169 6.87 18.07 -1.17
CA ASP A 169 7.35 18.78 -2.36
C ASP A 169 8.86 18.57 -2.59
N GLU A 170 9.64 18.51 -1.51
CA GLU A 170 11.07 18.14 -1.57
C GLU A 170 11.26 16.72 -2.11
N LYS A 171 10.50 15.74 -1.59
CA LYS A 171 10.56 14.36 -2.11
C LYS A 171 10.10 14.23 -3.55
N LYS A 172 9.08 14.99 -3.96
CA LYS A 172 8.69 15.06 -5.38
C LYS A 172 9.78 15.64 -6.25
N ALA A 173 10.47 16.70 -5.80
CA ALA A 173 11.58 17.29 -6.52
C ALA A 173 12.74 16.29 -6.67
N GLU A 174 13.13 15.60 -5.60
CA GLU A 174 14.13 14.52 -5.65
C GLU A 174 13.76 13.44 -6.67
N VAL A 175 12.51 12.98 -6.68
CA VAL A 175 12.02 11.98 -7.64
C VAL A 175 12.09 12.49 -9.08
N ILE A 176 11.73 13.76 -9.32
CA ILE A 176 11.79 14.38 -10.65
C ILE A 176 13.23 14.48 -11.13
N GLU A 177 14.16 14.94 -10.29
CA GLU A 177 15.59 15.02 -10.64
C GLU A 177 16.16 13.64 -10.95
N LEU A 178 15.84 12.63 -10.14
CA LEU A 178 16.26 11.25 -10.39
C LEU A 178 15.71 10.74 -11.74
N ASN A 179 14.44 10.99 -12.04
CA ASN A 179 13.84 10.59 -13.32
C ASN A 179 14.46 11.34 -14.52
N LYS A 180 14.85 12.61 -14.36
CA LYS A 180 15.59 13.36 -15.38
C LYS A 180 16.94 12.71 -15.67
N LEU A 181 17.69 12.37 -14.62
CA LEU A 181 18.99 11.70 -14.73
C LEU A 181 18.84 10.33 -15.42
N ARG A 182 17.91 9.50 -14.96
CA ARG A 182 17.59 8.21 -15.60
C ARG A 182 17.27 8.36 -17.08
N LYS A 183 16.43 9.34 -17.42
CA LYS A 183 16.06 9.57 -18.82
C LYS A 183 17.28 9.97 -19.66
N ARG A 184 18.16 10.83 -19.15
CA ARG A 184 19.40 11.20 -19.84
C ARG A 184 20.27 9.98 -20.08
N ASP A 185 20.56 9.21 -19.03
CA ASP A 185 21.42 8.02 -19.12
C ASP A 185 20.87 6.99 -20.12
N GLN A 186 19.56 6.75 -20.11
CA GLN A 186 18.94 5.81 -21.06
C GLN A 186 18.99 6.31 -22.50
N LEU A 187 18.83 7.62 -22.73
CA LEU A 187 18.93 8.20 -24.08
C LEU A 187 20.38 8.13 -24.61
N ASP A 188 21.37 8.40 -23.77
CA ASP A 188 22.79 8.31 -24.12
C ASP A 188 23.15 6.85 -24.49
N VAL A 189 22.67 5.87 -23.71
CA VAL A 189 22.85 4.44 -24.01
C VAL A 189 22.10 4.04 -25.27
N ALA A 190 20.87 4.53 -25.48
CA ALA A 190 20.09 4.23 -26.69
C ALA A 190 20.79 4.69 -27.97
N GLU A 191 21.39 5.87 -27.98
CA GLU A 191 22.19 6.35 -29.12
C GLU A 191 23.36 5.39 -29.40
N SER A 192 24.05 4.95 -28.34
CA SER A 192 25.15 3.99 -28.48
C SER A 192 24.70 2.64 -29.03
N LEU A 193 23.54 2.14 -28.60
CA LEU A 193 22.92 0.91 -29.08
C LEU A 193 22.52 1.02 -30.54
N GLN A 194 21.84 2.10 -30.94
CA GLN A 194 21.46 2.34 -32.34
C GLN A 194 22.68 2.40 -33.26
N ARG A 195 23.77 3.05 -32.82
CA ARG A 195 25.02 3.08 -33.58
C ARG A 195 25.65 1.69 -33.73
N LEU A 196 25.63 0.89 -32.67
CA LEU A 196 26.15 -0.49 -32.71
C LEU A 196 25.29 -1.40 -33.60
N GLU A 197 23.97 -1.25 -33.53
CA GLU A 197 23.01 -1.97 -34.37
C GLU A 197 23.20 -1.62 -35.85
N ALA A 198 23.38 -0.33 -36.17
CA ALA A 198 23.66 0.11 -37.54
C ALA A 198 24.97 -0.47 -38.08
N LYS A 199 26.05 -0.45 -37.27
CA LYS A 199 27.32 -1.08 -37.64
C LYS A 199 27.20 -2.59 -37.81
N TRP A 200 26.42 -3.24 -36.96
CA TRP A 200 26.16 -4.67 -37.06
C TRP A 200 25.40 -5.01 -38.34
N ALA A 201 24.35 -4.26 -38.68
CA ALA A 201 23.61 -4.42 -39.92
C ALA A 201 24.46 -4.14 -41.16
N GLU A 202 25.32 -3.12 -41.12
CA GLU A 202 26.29 -2.82 -42.18
C GLU A 202 27.28 -3.97 -42.37
N MET A 203 27.85 -4.49 -41.28
CA MET A 203 28.78 -5.61 -41.32
C MET A 203 28.13 -6.87 -41.90
N ILE A 204 26.90 -7.19 -41.50
CA ILE A 204 26.14 -8.31 -42.08
C ILE A 204 25.90 -8.10 -43.57
N SER A 205 25.48 -6.90 -43.97
CA SER A 205 25.26 -6.55 -45.37
C SER A 205 26.56 -6.66 -46.18
N SER A 206 27.68 -6.21 -45.64
CA SER A 206 29.00 -6.32 -46.27
C SER A 206 29.43 -7.79 -46.42
N THR A 207 29.26 -8.61 -45.38
CA THR A 207 29.54 -10.06 -45.48
C THR A 207 28.68 -10.71 -46.57
N LEU A 208 27.38 -10.41 -46.61
CA LEU A 208 26.49 -10.93 -47.65
C LEU A 208 26.90 -10.46 -49.05
N GLN A 209 27.29 -9.20 -49.21
CA GLN A 209 27.78 -8.68 -50.49
C GLN A 209 29.05 -9.40 -50.97
N VAL A 210 29.98 -9.70 -50.06
CA VAL A 210 31.19 -10.45 -50.38
C VAL A 210 30.85 -11.89 -50.76
N GLU A 211 29.95 -12.55 -50.04
CA GLU A 211 29.50 -13.92 -50.35
C GLU A 211 28.81 -14.00 -51.72
N VAL A 212 27.97 -13.01 -52.07
CA VAL A 212 27.32 -12.94 -53.38
C VAL A 212 28.34 -12.68 -54.49
N ALA A 213 29.30 -11.77 -54.27
CA ALA A 213 30.35 -11.49 -55.24
C ALA A 213 31.30 -12.68 -55.45
N SER A 214 31.65 -13.43 -54.39
CA SER A 214 32.43 -14.66 -54.54
C SER A 214 31.65 -15.70 -55.33
N ALA A 215 30.36 -15.89 -55.05
CA ALA A 215 29.52 -16.84 -55.78
C ALA A 215 29.37 -16.46 -57.28
N SER A 216 29.23 -15.17 -57.60
CA SER A 216 29.17 -14.74 -59.00
C SER A 216 30.50 -14.94 -59.73
N LEU A 217 31.63 -14.63 -59.09
CA LEU A 217 32.96 -14.83 -59.67
C LEU A 217 33.27 -16.32 -59.85
N GLU A 218 32.86 -17.17 -58.91
CA GLU A 218 32.98 -18.63 -59.05
C GLU A 218 32.17 -19.16 -60.24
N ALA A 219 30.95 -18.66 -60.44
CA ALA A 219 30.12 -19.02 -61.60
C ALA A 219 30.74 -18.54 -62.94
N GLU A 220 31.30 -17.32 -62.98
CA GLU A 220 32.02 -16.83 -64.17
C GLU A 220 33.29 -17.65 -64.46
N LEU A 221 34.06 -18.01 -63.43
CA LEU A 221 35.22 -18.90 -63.57
C LEU A 221 34.83 -20.29 -64.07
N GLU A 222 33.69 -20.83 -63.63
CA GLU A 222 33.16 -22.10 -64.12
C GLU A 222 32.77 -22.02 -65.62
N GLN A 223 32.10 -20.93 -66.02
CA GLN A 223 31.76 -20.68 -67.44
C GLN A 223 33.02 -20.53 -68.32
N LEU A 224 34.02 -19.79 -67.85
CA LEU A 224 35.28 -19.61 -68.57
C LEU A 224 36.07 -20.91 -68.69
N LYS A 225 36.13 -21.72 -67.62
CA LYS A 225 36.75 -23.06 -67.67
C LYS A 225 36.02 -23.98 -68.67
N ALA A 226 34.68 -23.96 -68.68
CA ALA A 226 33.90 -24.73 -69.64
C ALA A 226 34.17 -24.28 -71.09
N TYR A 227 34.33 -22.97 -71.32
CA TYR A 227 34.70 -22.43 -72.64
C TYR A 227 36.12 -22.81 -73.05
N GLU A 228 37.08 -22.74 -72.13
CA GLU A 228 38.47 -23.19 -72.37
C GLU A 228 38.52 -24.67 -72.72
N GLU A 229 37.77 -25.52 -72.02
CA GLU A 229 37.65 -26.94 -72.34
C GLU A 229 37.08 -27.18 -73.75
N GLN A 230 36.05 -26.43 -74.15
CA GLN A 230 35.48 -26.51 -75.50
C GLN A 230 36.51 -26.13 -76.56
N LEU A 231 37.22 -25.01 -76.36
CA LEU A 231 38.24 -24.52 -77.28
C LEU A 231 39.43 -25.48 -77.37
N SER A 232 39.86 -26.06 -76.25
CA SER A 232 40.92 -27.08 -76.22
C SER A 232 40.55 -28.32 -77.05
N LYS A 233 39.28 -28.74 -77.01
CA LYS A 233 38.74 -29.86 -77.80
C LYS A 233 38.69 -29.51 -79.29
N GLU A 234 38.31 -28.29 -79.64
CA GLU A 234 38.22 -27.83 -81.03
C GLU A 234 39.59 -27.66 -81.70
N PHE A 235 40.59 -27.14 -80.97
CA PHE A 235 41.90 -26.79 -81.53
C PHE A 235 43.03 -27.79 -81.19
N GLY A 236 42.74 -28.84 -80.39
CA GLY A 236 43.69 -29.90 -80.07
C GLY A 236 44.91 -29.47 -79.24
N VAL A 237 44.84 -28.30 -78.59
CA VAL A 237 45.90 -27.77 -77.73
C VAL A 237 45.70 -28.30 -76.30
N PRO A 238 46.70 -28.97 -75.69
CA PRO A 238 46.57 -29.49 -74.33
C PRO A 238 46.44 -28.36 -73.30
N LEU A 239 45.46 -28.50 -72.38
CA LEU A 239 45.25 -27.58 -71.27
C LEU A 239 46.53 -27.40 -70.45
N ALA A 240 46.96 -26.15 -70.25
CA ALA A 240 48.09 -25.84 -69.39
C ALA A 240 47.71 -26.15 -67.93
N GLN A 241 48.39 -27.11 -67.30
CA GLN A 241 48.12 -27.42 -65.89
C GLN A 241 48.53 -26.23 -65.01
N PRO A 242 47.75 -25.93 -63.96
CA PRO A 242 48.06 -24.83 -63.06
C PRO A 242 49.39 -25.08 -62.37
N SER A 243 50.30 -24.10 -62.42
CA SER A 243 51.51 -24.08 -61.61
C SER A 243 51.10 -24.03 -60.14
N GLN A 244 51.25 -25.15 -59.43
CA GLN A 244 51.06 -25.20 -57.99
C GLN A 244 52.12 -24.32 -57.31
N SER A 245 51.65 -23.30 -56.58
CA SER A 245 52.41 -22.53 -55.59
C SER A 245 51.57 -22.42 -54.33
#